data_AF-I0GPD9-F1
#
_entry.id   AF-I0GPD9-F1
#
_cell.length_a   1.000
_cell.length_b   1.000
_cell.length_c   1.000
_cell.angle_alpha   90.00
_cell.angle_beta   90.00
_cell.angle_gamma   90.00
#
_symmetry.space_group_name_H-M   'P 1'
#
loop_
_entity.id
_entity.type
_entity.pdbx_description
1 polymer ?
#
loop_
_entity_poly.entity_id
_entity_poly.type
_entity_poly.pdbx_seq_one_letter_code
_entity_poly.pdbx_strand_id
1 'polypeptide(L)'
;MKHSGLDDRLDSILVRAAMRLEERMRLAYFRGNLTKYLERVGLAKYIDDEKLLKGSLLDLQDDAAVAMAYCLRKARKRGYLKEALDELNMAELLQKETRIKTVVPTMKRQPELNKVQLQMVKGENKSSALTEEEKKQLLKNFKVIK
;
A
#
# COMPACT_ATOMS: atom_id res chain seq x y z
N MET A 1 16.02 35.17 5.20
CA MET A 1 15.33 34.44 4.12
C MET A 1 14.80 33.12 4.68
N LYS A 2 13.48 32.98 4.83
CA LYS A 2 12.82 31.81 5.47
C LYS A 2 12.33 30.81 4.41
N HIS A 3 13.24 30.17 3.68
CA HIS A 3 12.89 29.15 2.67
C HIS A 3 12.85 27.73 3.22
N SER A 4 13.50 27.44 4.36
CA SER A 4 13.58 26.09 4.94
C SER A 4 12.20 25.45 5.16
N GLY A 5 11.32 26.12 5.89
CA GLY A 5 10.02 25.55 6.24
C GLY A 5 9.08 25.33 5.04
N LEU A 6 9.31 25.99 3.91
CA LEU A 6 8.56 25.69 2.70
C LEU A 6 9.10 24.41 2.05
N ASP A 7 10.41 24.25 1.92
CA ASP A 7 11.01 23.07 1.28
C ASP A 7 10.76 21.80 2.11
N ASP A 8 10.80 21.90 3.42
CA ASP A 8 10.38 20.83 4.35
C ASP A 8 8.93 20.37 4.09
N ARG A 9 8.05 21.32 3.72
CA ARG A 9 6.67 21.02 3.32
C ARG A 9 6.58 20.34 1.96
N LEU A 10 7.49 20.61 1.02
CA LEU A 10 7.53 19.85 -0.23
C LEU A 10 7.96 18.43 0.05
N ASP A 11 9.03 18.26 0.82
CA ASP A 11 9.63 16.95 1.06
C ASP A 11 8.65 16.02 1.79
N SER A 12 7.91 16.53 2.78
CA SER A 12 6.82 15.77 3.40
C SER A 12 5.68 15.41 2.44
N ILE A 13 5.38 16.25 1.45
CA ILE A 13 4.43 15.90 0.37
C ILE A 13 5.02 14.84 -0.55
N LEU A 14 6.29 14.97 -0.94
CA LEU A 14 6.98 14.01 -1.82
C LEU A 14 7.01 12.61 -1.21
N VAL A 15 7.33 12.49 0.08
CA VAL A 15 7.35 11.20 0.78
C VAL A 15 5.97 10.55 0.78
N ARG A 16 4.92 11.31 1.10
CA ARG A 16 3.54 10.78 1.07
C ARG A 16 3.08 10.43 -0.35
N ALA A 17 3.47 11.23 -1.34
CA ALA A 17 3.16 10.98 -2.74
C ALA A 17 3.85 9.70 -3.24
N ALA A 18 5.12 9.47 -2.85
CA ALA A 18 5.86 8.25 -3.16
C ALA A 18 5.18 7.00 -2.59
N MET A 19 4.86 6.98 -1.30
CA MET A 19 4.13 5.86 -0.69
C MET A 19 2.79 5.61 -1.40
N ARG A 20 2.06 6.69 -1.72
CA ARG A 20 0.76 6.57 -2.40
C ARG A 20 0.88 6.05 -3.82
N LEU A 21 1.94 6.46 -4.54
CA LEU A 21 2.25 5.95 -5.86
C LEU A 21 2.58 4.47 -5.81
N GLU A 22 3.46 4.06 -4.89
CA GLU A 22 3.86 2.66 -4.72
C GLU A 22 2.67 1.75 -4.43
N GLU A 23 1.76 2.16 -3.52
CA GLU A 23 0.53 1.42 -3.23
C GLU A 23 -0.34 1.23 -4.48
N ARG A 24 -0.53 2.30 -5.26
CA ARG A 24 -1.34 2.27 -6.48
C ARG A 24 -0.69 1.46 -7.58
N MET A 25 0.62 1.58 -7.77
CA MET A 25 1.39 0.77 -8.70
C MET A 25 1.33 -0.71 -8.32
N ARG A 26 1.46 -1.04 -7.03
CA ARG A 26 1.31 -2.41 -6.54
C ARG A 26 -0.07 -2.97 -6.86
N LEU A 27 -1.14 -2.22 -6.61
CA LEU A 27 -2.51 -2.63 -6.97
C LEU A 27 -2.70 -2.80 -8.48
N ALA A 28 -2.11 -1.90 -9.28
CA ALA A 28 -2.18 -1.97 -10.74
C ALA A 28 -1.41 -3.17 -11.30
N TYR A 29 -0.24 -3.46 -10.72
CA TYR A 29 0.58 -4.61 -11.06
C TYR A 29 -0.16 -5.92 -10.81
N PHE A 30 -0.76 -6.10 -9.64
CA PHE A 30 -1.56 -7.30 -9.34
C PHE A 30 -2.80 -7.45 -10.24
N ARG A 31 -3.28 -6.36 -10.84
CA ARG A 31 -4.38 -6.37 -11.82
C ARG A 31 -3.91 -6.50 -13.27
N GLY A 32 -2.60 -6.60 -13.51
CA GLY A 32 -2.01 -6.67 -14.85
C GLY A 32 -2.19 -5.39 -15.68
N ASN A 33 -2.38 -4.23 -15.05
CA ASN A 33 -2.63 -2.96 -15.74
C ASN A 33 -1.66 -1.82 -15.38
N LEU A 34 -0.47 -2.16 -14.88
CA LEU A 34 0.53 -1.21 -14.42
C LEU A 34 0.94 -0.19 -15.50
N THR A 35 1.27 -0.65 -16.71
CA THR A 35 1.69 0.24 -17.81
C THR A 35 0.60 1.25 -18.16
N LYS A 36 -0.65 0.80 -18.29
CA LYS A 36 -1.82 1.68 -18.52
C LYS A 36 -2.05 2.67 -17.39
N TYR A 37 -1.75 2.28 -16.16
CA TYR A 37 -1.81 3.19 -15.01
C TYR A 37 -0.74 4.28 -15.11
N LEU A 38 0.51 3.92 -15.41
CA LEU A 38 1.62 4.86 -15.58
C LEU A 38 1.39 5.83 -16.75
N GLU A 39 0.79 5.37 -17.84
CA GLU A 39 0.36 6.20 -18.97
C GLU A 39 -0.70 7.22 -18.55
N ARG A 40 -1.75 6.78 -17.86
CA ARG A 40 -2.84 7.65 -17.38
C ARG A 40 -2.36 8.75 -16.45
N VAL A 41 -1.41 8.40 -15.59
CA VAL A 41 -0.82 9.31 -14.59
C VAL A 41 0.30 10.17 -15.22
N GLY A 42 0.64 9.93 -16.49
CA GLY A 42 1.61 10.73 -17.24
C GLY A 42 3.07 10.50 -16.83
N LEU A 43 3.37 9.40 -16.12
CA LEU A 43 4.72 9.03 -15.69
C LEU A 43 5.43 8.11 -16.68
N ALA A 44 4.70 7.38 -17.52
CA ALA A 44 5.28 6.46 -18.51
C ALA A 44 6.30 7.16 -19.43
N LYS A 45 6.07 8.43 -19.79
CA LYS A 45 6.98 9.22 -20.65
C LYS A 45 8.39 9.49 -20.07
N TYR A 46 8.61 9.16 -18.81
CA TYR A 46 9.89 9.33 -18.12
C TYR A 46 10.60 8.00 -17.85
N ILE A 47 10.02 6.88 -18.29
CA ILE A 47 10.51 5.52 -18.06
C ILE A 47 10.85 4.92 -19.42
N ASP A 48 11.92 4.13 -19.47
CA ASP A 48 12.33 3.46 -20.71
C ASP A 48 11.26 2.46 -21.19
N ASP A 49 10.94 2.47 -22.48
CA ASP A 49 9.90 1.59 -23.07
C ASP A 49 10.20 0.10 -22.84
N GLU A 50 11.48 -0.29 -22.83
CA GLU A 50 11.89 -1.66 -22.54
C GLU A 50 11.53 -2.07 -21.11
N LYS A 51 11.70 -1.16 -20.14
CA LYS A 51 11.33 -1.38 -18.73
C LYS A 51 9.81 -1.39 -18.57
N LEU A 52 9.07 -0.56 -19.30
CA LEU A 52 7.61 -0.56 -19.27
C LEU A 52 7.00 -1.89 -19.74
N LEU A 53 7.70 -2.61 -20.63
CA LEU A 53 7.26 -3.89 -21.18
C LEU A 53 7.73 -5.10 -20.36
N LYS A 54 8.96 -5.08 -19.86
CA LYS A 54 9.62 -6.26 -19.25
C LYS A 54 10.19 -6.02 -17.85
N GLY A 55 10.15 -4.79 -17.36
CA GLY A 55 10.71 -4.41 -16.08
C GLY A 55 9.99 -5.06 -14.90
N SER A 56 10.72 -5.26 -13.81
CA SER A 56 10.10 -5.70 -12.56
C SER A 56 9.27 -4.57 -11.96
N LEU A 57 8.35 -4.92 -11.04
CA LEU A 57 7.59 -3.92 -10.30
C LEU A 57 8.51 -2.96 -9.54
N LEU A 58 9.60 -3.48 -8.97
CA LEU A 58 10.55 -2.69 -8.18
C LEU A 58 11.25 -1.64 -9.05
N ASP A 59 11.78 -2.06 -10.20
CA ASP A 59 12.48 -1.14 -11.13
C ASP A 59 11.55 -0.02 -11.60
N LEU A 60 10.30 -0.37 -11.93
CA LEU A 60 9.29 0.60 -12.35
C LEU A 60 8.92 1.56 -11.22
N GLN A 61 8.84 1.07 -9.98
CA GLN A 61 8.52 1.91 -8.81
C GLN A 61 9.62 2.94 -8.56
N ASP A 62 10.89 2.54 -8.63
CA ASP A 62 12.02 3.44 -8.44
C ASP A 62 12.05 4.54 -9.52
N ASP A 63 11.96 4.17 -10.80
CA ASP A 63 11.94 5.13 -11.90
C ASP A 63 10.72 6.07 -11.82
N ALA A 64 9.55 5.54 -11.51
CA ALA A 64 8.33 6.34 -11.36
C ALA A 64 8.41 7.30 -10.17
N ALA A 65 9.00 6.90 -9.05
CA ALA A 65 9.21 7.75 -7.88
C ALA A 65 10.15 8.92 -8.19
N VAL A 66 11.25 8.66 -8.90
CA VAL A 66 12.19 9.70 -9.35
C VAL A 66 11.51 10.67 -10.32
N ALA A 67 10.78 10.16 -11.31
CA ALA A 67 10.06 10.97 -12.29
C ALA A 67 9.00 11.86 -11.62
N MET A 68 8.22 11.30 -10.70
CA MET A 68 7.21 12.01 -9.94
C MET A 68 7.82 13.12 -9.06
N ALA A 69 8.92 12.83 -8.36
CA ALA A 69 9.62 13.83 -7.56
C ALA A 69 10.13 15.00 -8.43
N TYR A 70 10.66 14.71 -9.62
CA TYR A 70 11.05 15.73 -10.59
C TYR A 70 9.85 16.59 -11.04
N CYS A 71 8.72 15.97 -11.41
CA CYS A 71 7.50 16.66 -11.81
C CYS A 71 6.96 17.57 -10.71
N LEU A 72 6.88 17.10 -9.47
CA LEU A 72 6.38 17.88 -8.34
C LEU A 72 7.30 19.04 -7.96
N ARG A 73 8.62 18.84 -7.99
CA ARG A 73 9.62 19.92 -7.78
C ARG A 73 9.50 20.98 -8.88
N LYS A 74 9.34 20.58 -10.13
CA LYS A 74 9.16 21.48 -11.27
C LYS A 74 7.84 22.25 -11.17
N ALA A 75 6.74 21.56 -10.87
CA ALA A 75 5.41 22.15 -10.70
C ALA A 75 5.40 23.20 -9.60
N ARG A 76 6.07 22.92 -8.48
CA ARG A 76 6.22 23.88 -7.40
C ARG A 76 7.01 25.13 -7.80
N LYS A 77 8.15 24.98 -8.48
CA LYS A 77 8.94 26.13 -8.97
C LYS A 77 8.12 27.04 -9.89
N ARG A 78 7.14 26.48 -10.59
CA ARG A 78 6.28 27.20 -11.54
C ARG A 78 4.90 27.58 -10.98
N GLY A 79 4.58 27.20 -9.74
CA GLY A 79 3.35 27.59 -9.06
C GLY A 79 2.10 26.72 -9.31
N TYR A 80 2.20 25.61 -10.05
CA TYR A 80 1.06 24.74 -10.39
C TYR A 80 1.09 23.37 -9.67
N LEU A 81 1.64 23.32 -8.45
CA LEU A 81 1.76 22.07 -7.68
C LEU A 81 0.42 21.35 -7.49
N LYS A 82 -0.68 22.09 -7.33
CA LYS A 82 -2.02 21.52 -7.17
C LYS A 82 -2.46 20.74 -8.40
N GLU A 83 -2.34 21.35 -9.58
CA GLU A 83 -2.70 20.71 -10.86
C GLU A 83 -1.85 19.45 -11.09
N ALA A 84 -0.55 19.52 -10.80
CA ALA A 84 0.33 18.36 -10.91
C ALA A 84 -0.07 17.21 -9.96
N LEU A 85 -0.53 17.52 -8.75
CA LEU A 85 -1.06 16.51 -7.83
C LEU A 85 -2.44 16.00 -8.26
N ASP A 86 -3.29 16.85 -8.83
CA ASP A 86 -4.60 16.45 -9.37
C ASP A 86 -4.43 15.46 -10.54
N GLU A 87 -3.46 15.68 -11.44
CA GLU A 87 -3.09 14.76 -12.53
C GLU A 87 -2.63 13.38 -11.99
N LEU A 88 -1.89 13.38 -10.88
CA LEU A 88 -1.48 12.17 -10.18
C LEU A 88 -2.62 11.51 -9.37
N ASN A 89 -3.80 12.15 -9.35
CA ASN A 89 -4.93 11.82 -8.48
C ASN A 89 -4.51 11.80 -6.99
N MET A 90 -3.69 12.76 -6.58
CA MET A 90 -3.10 12.91 -5.23
C MET A 90 -3.43 14.28 -4.60
N ALA A 91 -4.53 14.90 -5.04
CA ALA A 91 -5.03 16.17 -4.54
C ALA A 91 -5.20 16.19 -3.01
N GLU A 92 -5.50 15.03 -2.43
CA GLU A 92 -5.70 14.84 -0.99
C GLU A 92 -4.46 15.24 -0.17
N LEU A 93 -3.27 15.15 -0.75
CA LEU A 93 -2.00 15.45 -0.05
C LEU A 93 -1.81 16.94 0.25
N LEU A 94 -2.57 17.80 -0.41
CA LEU A 94 -2.57 19.25 -0.14
C LEU A 94 -3.51 19.64 0.99
N GLN A 95 -4.46 18.77 1.33
CA GLN A 95 -5.31 19.01 2.47
C GLN A 95 -4.42 18.95 3.72
N LYS A 96 -4.49 19.99 4.56
CA LYS A 96 -3.94 19.87 5.91
C LYS A 96 -4.55 18.61 6.47
N GLU A 97 -3.73 17.68 6.95
CA GLU A 97 -4.19 16.53 7.73
C GLU A 97 -5.16 17.09 8.77
N THR A 98 -6.45 17.01 8.46
CA THR A 98 -7.48 17.10 9.48
C THR A 98 -7.12 15.90 10.29
N ARG A 99 -6.46 16.13 11.44
CA ARG A 99 -6.11 15.09 12.39
C ARG A 99 -7.29 14.16 12.35
N ILE A 100 -7.10 12.96 11.79
CA ILE A 100 -8.11 11.92 11.92
C ILE A 100 -8.29 11.96 13.42
N LYS A 101 -9.44 12.44 13.87
CA LYS A 101 -9.80 12.31 15.27
C LYS A 101 -9.96 10.81 15.35
N THR A 102 -8.84 10.09 15.51
CA THR A 102 -8.82 8.81 16.18
C THR A 102 -9.62 9.14 17.40
N VAL A 103 -10.87 8.68 17.39
CA VAL A 103 -11.73 8.78 18.54
C VAL A 103 -10.88 8.11 19.59
N VAL A 104 -10.26 8.91 20.45
CA VAL A 104 -9.59 8.38 21.63
C VAL A 104 -10.69 7.53 22.25
N PRO A 105 -10.49 6.22 22.43
CA PRO A 105 -11.55 5.39 22.97
C PRO A 105 -11.88 6.00 24.31
N THR A 106 -12.98 6.77 24.38
CA THR A 106 -13.44 7.33 25.62
C THR A 106 -13.81 6.10 26.42
N MET A 107 -12.99 5.83 27.43
CA MET A 107 -13.23 4.75 28.36
C MET A 107 -14.70 4.83 28.80
N LYS A 108 -15.34 3.67 28.77
CA LYS A 108 -16.75 3.40 29.17
C LYS A 108 -17.80 3.63 28.08
N ARG A 109 -17.74 2.85 27.01
CA ARG A 109 -18.95 2.16 26.54
C ARG A 109 -18.90 0.76 27.11
N GLN A 110 -19.71 0.47 28.12
CA GLN A 110 -20.03 -0.91 28.45
C GLN A 110 -20.70 -1.49 27.21
N PRO A 111 -20.10 -2.52 26.57
CA PRO A 111 -20.85 -3.23 25.54
C PRO A 111 -22.02 -3.91 26.27
N GLU A 112 -23.25 -3.53 25.92
CA GLU A 112 -24.36 -4.44 26.17
C GLU A 112 -24.06 -5.70 25.35
N LEU A 113 -23.55 -6.72 26.06
CA LEU A 113 -23.35 -8.05 25.54
C LEU A 113 -24.72 -8.65 25.26
N ASN A 114 -25.37 -8.21 24.19
CA ASN A 114 -26.33 -9.05 23.49
C ASN A 114 -25.50 -10.19 22.91
N LYS A 115 -25.32 -11.23 23.73
CA LYS A 115 -24.70 -12.49 23.35
C LYS A 115 -25.53 -13.08 22.22
N VAL A 116 -25.21 -12.73 20.99
CA VAL A 116 -25.58 -13.57 19.85
C VAL A 116 -24.78 -14.84 20.05
N GLN A 117 -25.43 -15.86 20.63
CA GLN A 117 -24.86 -17.20 20.70
C GLN A 117 -24.56 -17.62 19.26
N LEU A 118 -23.28 -17.72 18.93
CA LEU A 118 -22.85 -18.38 17.71
C LEU A 118 -23.36 -19.82 17.79
N GLN A 119 -24.36 -20.15 16.99
CA GLN A 119 -24.87 -21.51 16.88
C GLN A 119 -23.75 -22.33 16.23
N MET A 120 -23.08 -23.16 17.04
CA MET A 120 -22.18 -24.17 16.51
C MET A 120 -22.97 -25.06 15.56
N VAL A 121 -22.65 -25.01 14.28
CA VAL A 121 -23.14 -26.00 13.31
C VAL A 121 -22.61 -27.35 13.78
N LYS A 122 -23.49 -28.22 14.25
CA LYS A 122 -23.19 -29.62 14.58
C LYS A 122 -22.94 -30.40 13.29
N GLY A 123 -21.82 -30.10 12.62
CA GLY A 123 -21.26 -30.93 11.57
C GLY A 123 -20.35 -31.98 12.21
N GLU A 124 -20.59 -33.24 11.90
CA GLU A 124 -19.86 -34.38 12.44
C GLU A 124 -18.42 -34.47 11.92
N ASN A 125 -17.52 -33.62 12.39
CA ASN A 125 -16.09 -33.86 12.26
C ASN A 125 -15.63 -34.87 13.33
N LYS A 126 -16.12 -36.11 13.23
CA LYS A 126 -15.75 -37.21 14.14
C LYS A 126 -14.54 -38.03 13.67
N SER A 127 -13.92 -37.71 12.53
CA SER A 127 -12.92 -38.58 11.90
C SER A 127 -11.62 -37.90 11.47
N SER A 128 -11.26 -36.75 12.03
CA SER A 128 -9.99 -36.07 11.70
C SER A 128 -8.99 -35.99 12.85
N ALA A 129 -9.33 -36.54 14.02
CA ALA A 129 -8.36 -36.71 15.10
C ALA A 129 -7.55 -37.99 14.83
N LEU A 130 -6.44 -37.84 14.10
CA LEU A 130 -5.43 -38.91 13.97
C LEU A 130 -5.07 -39.41 15.37
N THR A 131 -5.17 -40.73 15.54
CA THR A 131 -4.86 -41.42 16.80
C THR A 131 -3.36 -41.30 17.11
N GLU A 132 -3.00 -41.45 18.40
CA GLU A 132 -1.60 -41.30 18.84
C GLU A 132 -0.63 -42.27 18.13
N GLU A 133 -1.14 -43.41 17.69
CA GLU A 133 -0.38 -44.43 16.98
C GLU A 133 -0.04 -44.01 15.53
N GLU A 134 -1.00 -43.38 14.83
CA GLU A 134 -0.79 -42.82 13.49
C GLU A 134 0.21 -41.65 13.51
N LYS A 135 0.16 -40.82 14.56
CA LYS A 135 1.16 -39.77 14.78
C LYS A 135 2.57 -40.33 14.99
N LYS A 136 2.72 -41.42 15.75
CA LYS A 136 4.02 -42.08 15.97
C LYS A 136 4.57 -42.74 14.69
N GLN A 137 3.71 -43.28 13.83
CA GLN A 137 4.15 -43.81 12.53
C GLN A 137 4.61 -42.70 11.58
N LEU A 138 3.90 -41.56 11.54
CA LEU A 138 4.33 -40.41 10.75
C LEU A 138 5.69 -39.86 11.19
N LEU A 139 5.93 -39.77 12.51
CA LEU A 139 7.20 -39.29 13.07
C LEU A 139 8.40 -40.21 12.79
N LYS A 140 8.19 -41.52 12.54
CA LYS A 140 9.26 -42.44 12.14
C LYS A 140 9.77 -42.17 10.72
N ASN A 141 8.95 -41.57 9.85
CA ASN A 141 9.31 -41.27 8.47
C ASN A 141 10.10 -39.97 8.33
N PHE A 142 10.18 -39.15 9.39
CA PHE A 142 11.02 -37.95 9.41
C PHE A 142 12.41 -38.30 9.92
N LYS A 143 13.28 -38.75 9.00
CA LYS A 143 14.71 -38.88 9.29
C LYS A 143 15.33 -37.49 9.37
N VAL A 144 15.60 -37.02 10.59
CA VAL A 144 16.36 -35.79 10.84
C VAL A 144 17.78 -36.03 10.30
N ILE A 145 18.15 -35.33 9.23
CA ILE A 145 19.53 -35.29 8.73
C ILE A 145 20.31 -34.40 9.71
N LYS A 146 21.36 -34.94 10.32
CA LYS A 146 22.33 -34.19 11.12
C LYS A 146 23.44 -33.66 10.23
#